data_AF-A0A381QFR0-F1
#
_entry.id   AF-A0A381QFR0-F1
#
_cell.length_a   1.000
_cell.length_b   1.000
_cell.length_c   1.000
_cell.angle_alpha   90.00
_cell.angle_beta   90.00
_cell.angle_gamma   90.00
#
_symmetry.space_group_name_H-M   'P 1'
#
loop_
_entity.id
_entity.type
_entity.pdbx_description
1 polymer ?
#
loop_
_entity_poly.entity_id
_entity_poly.type
_entity_poly.pdbx_seq_one_letter_code
_entity_poly.pdbx_strand_id
1 'polypeptide(L)'
;MIFPHEVGDSVSLVERQITVLREKHSKLESQIKEIIEFARVNETLAKNIFKLSSRLIIAKDIKKTFQICNNSLKNDFDIDVSTFILFNEIKAYKNLTANNFTKLVSNNDKDLEPFKKFLSKNIPYCGRKKKSEYNFLFIKKIKSQIKSIALIPLGKMSELGFLAIGSFDESRFHPGMRTDFLLHISELITSKIKSL
;
A
#
# COMPACT_ATOMS: atom_id res chain seq x y z
N MET A 1 32.40 23.71 -68.34
CA MET A 1 33.04 22.49 -67.80
C MET A 1 32.64 22.42 -66.33
N ILE A 2 31.61 21.64 -66.01
CA ILE A 2 31.02 21.55 -64.66
C ILE A 2 31.67 20.34 -64.00
N PHE A 3 32.43 20.57 -62.94
CA PHE A 3 32.90 19.49 -62.07
C PHE A 3 31.76 19.10 -61.13
N PRO A 4 31.33 17.82 -61.09
CA PRO A 4 30.37 17.37 -60.12
C PRO A 4 31.08 17.18 -58.77
N HIS A 5 30.74 17.99 -57.78
CA HIS A 5 31.05 17.65 -56.39
C HIS A 5 30.05 16.59 -55.92
N GLU A 6 30.52 15.35 -55.79
CA GLU A 6 29.86 14.34 -54.93
C GLU A 6 30.02 14.79 -53.47
N VAL A 7 29.02 15.49 -52.95
CA VAL A 7 28.89 15.72 -51.51
C VAL A 7 28.27 14.45 -50.93
N GLY A 8 29.11 13.46 -50.69
CA GLY A 8 28.77 12.29 -49.89
C GLY A 8 28.48 12.72 -48.46
N ASP A 9 27.20 12.67 -48.09
CA ASP A 9 26.57 12.34 -46.81
C ASP A 9 27.45 12.31 -45.52
N SER A 10 28.28 13.32 -45.29
CA SER A 10 29.01 13.49 -44.04
C SER A 10 28.13 14.25 -43.06
N VAL A 11 27.20 13.55 -42.41
CA VAL A 11 26.49 14.12 -41.25
C VAL A 11 27.56 14.58 -40.25
N SER A 12 27.63 15.88 -40.00
CA SER A 12 28.70 16.50 -39.23
C SER A 12 28.73 15.86 -37.83
N LEU A 13 29.92 15.39 -37.40
CA LEU A 13 30.12 14.83 -36.05
C LEU A 13 29.57 15.76 -34.96
N VAL A 14 29.59 17.07 -35.21
CA VAL A 14 29.05 18.10 -34.32
C VAL A 14 27.51 18.05 -34.26
N GLU A 15 26.82 17.90 -35.37
CA GLU A 15 25.35 17.77 -35.40
C GLU A 15 24.90 16.49 -34.68
N ARG A 16 25.63 15.39 -34.86
CA ARG A 16 25.39 14.15 -34.12
C ARG A 16 25.64 14.32 -32.62
N GLN A 17 26.71 15.01 -32.22
CA GLN A 17 26.98 15.30 -30.81
C GLN A 17 25.91 16.20 -30.17
N ILE A 18 25.43 17.24 -30.88
CA ILE A 18 24.35 18.12 -30.42
C ILE A 18 23.05 17.33 -30.24
N THR A 19 22.74 16.43 -31.18
CA THR A 19 21.54 15.57 -31.10
C THR A 19 21.60 14.67 -29.87
N VAL A 20 22.73 13.99 -29.64
CA VAL A 20 22.93 13.14 -28.46
C VAL A 20 22.86 13.96 -27.16
N LEU A 21 23.39 15.18 -27.14
CA LEU A 21 23.28 16.07 -25.97
C LEU A 21 21.84 16.49 -25.69
N ARG A 22 21.05 16.81 -26.71
CA ARG A 22 19.63 17.15 -26.57
C ARG A 22 18.82 15.96 -26.06
N GLU A 23 19.07 14.77 -26.57
CA GLU A 23 18.44 13.53 -26.08
C GLU A 23 18.77 13.27 -24.61
N LYS A 24 20.05 13.41 -24.22
CA LYS A 24 20.47 13.28 -22.82
C LYS A 24 19.82 14.33 -21.94
N HIS A 25 19.76 15.58 -22.38
CA HIS A 25 19.12 16.67 -21.65
C HIS A 25 17.64 16.37 -21.41
N SER A 26 16.90 16.01 -22.47
CA SER A 26 15.48 15.67 -22.37
C SER A 26 15.24 14.46 -21.45
N LYS A 27 16.12 13.44 -21.52
CA LYS A 27 16.06 12.28 -20.62
C LYS A 27 16.27 12.68 -19.16
N LEU A 28 17.26 13.54 -18.88
CA LEU A 28 17.53 14.02 -17.52
C LEU A 28 16.38 14.89 -16.99
N GLU A 29 15.80 15.76 -17.80
CA GLU A 29 14.62 16.54 -17.43
C GLU A 29 13.43 15.63 -17.09
N SER A 30 13.21 14.56 -17.86
CA SER A 30 12.17 13.58 -17.57
C SER A 30 12.43 12.85 -16.24
N GLN A 31 13.67 12.46 -15.97
CA GLN A 31 14.06 11.81 -14.72
C GLN A 31 13.88 12.73 -13.51
N ILE A 32 14.25 14.01 -13.64
CA ILE A 32 14.04 15.00 -12.57
C ILE A 32 12.55 15.17 -12.27
N LYS A 33 11.71 15.30 -13.32
CA LYS A 33 10.26 15.40 -13.14
C LYS A 33 9.70 14.18 -12.40
N GLU A 34 10.14 12.98 -12.78
CA GLU A 34 9.73 11.74 -12.11
C GLU A 34 10.13 11.71 -10.63
N ILE A 35 11.37 12.11 -10.30
CA ILE A 35 11.83 12.21 -8.91
C ILE A 35 11.00 13.22 -8.11
N ILE A 36 10.68 14.37 -8.68
CA ILE A 36 9.85 15.40 -8.03
C ILE A 36 8.44 14.86 -7.75
N GLU A 37 7.84 14.15 -8.70
CA GLU A 37 6.52 13.54 -8.50
C GLU A 37 6.57 12.46 -7.39
N PHE A 38 7.60 11.62 -7.35
CA PHE A 38 7.77 10.68 -6.24
C PHE A 38 7.98 11.39 -4.89
N ALA A 39 8.72 12.50 -4.87
CA ALA A 39 8.90 13.30 -3.66
C ALA A 39 7.57 13.86 -3.14
N ARG A 40 6.71 14.38 -4.03
CA ARG A 40 5.37 14.88 -3.68
C ARG A 40 4.45 13.79 -3.11
N VAL A 41 4.44 12.62 -3.73
CA VAL A 41 3.68 11.46 -3.24
C VAL A 41 4.18 11.05 -1.86
N ASN A 42 5.50 10.94 -1.67
CA ASN A 42 6.09 10.58 -0.39
C ASN A 42 5.81 11.62 0.70
N GLU A 43 5.88 12.91 0.38
CA GLU A 43 5.54 14.00 1.30
C GLU A 43 4.07 13.91 1.74
N THR A 44 3.18 13.62 0.80
CA THR A 44 1.75 13.42 1.08
C THR A 44 1.53 12.23 2.00
N LEU A 45 2.18 11.09 1.73
CA LEU A 45 2.13 9.91 2.61
C LEU A 45 2.64 10.23 4.02
N ALA A 46 3.77 10.93 4.14
CA ALA A 46 4.34 11.31 5.44
C ALA A 46 3.39 12.22 6.23
N LYS A 47 2.78 13.21 5.57
CA LYS A 47 1.75 14.08 6.17
C LYS A 47 0.54 13.27 6.64
N ASN A 48 0.10 12.29 5.87
CA ASN A 48 -1.06 11.47 6.22
C ASN A 48 -0.76 10.51 7.39
N ILE A 49 0.45 9.95 7.44
CA ILE A 49 0.93 9.17 8.60
C ILE A 49 0.93 10.05 9.86
N PHE A 50 1.46 11.28 9.78
CA PHE A 50 1.46 12.21 10.92
C PHE A 50 0.04 12.59 11.38
N LYS A 51 -0.88 12.82 10.45
CA LYS A 51 -2.30 13.05 10.77
C LYS A 51 -2.96 11.85 11.44
N LEU A 52 -2.67 10.64 10.95
CA LEU A 52 -3.16 9.40 11.55
C LEU A 52 -2.62 9.22 12.97
N SER A 53 -1.30 9.35 13.18
CA SER A 53 -0.69 9.21 14.50
C SER A 53 -1.27 10.20 15.51
N SER A 54 -1.44 11.47 15.10
CA SER A 54 -2.05 12.52 15.93
C SER A 54 -3.48 12.16 16.38
N ARG A 55 -4.31 11.62 15.47
CA ARG A 55 -5.68 11.18 15.80
C ARG A 55 -5.68 9.94 16.71
N LEU A 56 -4.74 9.02 16.51
CA LEU A 56 -4.63 7.80 17.31
C LEU A 56 -4.21 8.07 18.76
N ILE A 57 -3.35 9.07 18.99
CA ILE A 57 -2.95 9.48 20.35
C ILE A 57 -4.18 9.83 21.20
N ILE A 58 -5.15 10.54 20.62
CA ILE A 58 -6.36 11.03 21.31
C ILE A 58 -7.44 9.94 21.46
N ALA A 59 -7.33 8.81 20.75
CA ALA A 59 -8.33 7.75 20.82
C ALA A 59 -8.33 7.09 22.20
N LYS A 60 -9.50 7.06 22.87
CA LYS A 60 -9.63 6.56 24.24
C LYS A 60 -10.02 5.09 24.34
N ASP A 61 -10.54 4.54 23.25
CA ASP A 61 -11.04 3.17 23.22
C ASP A 61 -10.68 2.47 21.90
N ILE A 62 -10.79 1.15 21.92
CA ILE A 62 -10.41 0.30 20.80
C ILE A 62 -11.33 0.47 19.58
N LYS A 63 -12.62 0.73 19.82
CA LYS A 63 -13.62 0.90 18.76
C LYS A 63 -13.34 2.18 17.96
N LYS A 64 -13.06 3.28 18.66
CA LYS A 64 -12.70 4.58 18.11
C LYS A 64 -11.35 4.51 17.39
N THR A 65 -10.40 3.74 17.91
CA THR A 65 -9.12 3.44 17.23
C THR A 65 -9.38 2.88 15.83
N PHE A 66 -10.13 1.77 15.71
CA PHE A 66 -10.41 1.18 14.39
C PHE A 66 -11.27 2.07 13.49
N GLN A 67 -12.20 2.86 14.04
CA GLN A 67 -12.97 3.85 13.28
C GLN A 67 -12.07 4.95 12.68
N ILE A 68 -11.13 5.48 13.47
CA ILE A 68 -10.16 6.48 13.01
C ILE A 68 -9.28 5.88 11.91
N CYS A 69 -8.77 4.65 12.11
CA CYS A 69 -7.98 3.96 11.10
C CYS A 69 -8.75 3.77 9.80
N ASN A 70 -9.96 3.20 9.85
CA ASN A 70 -10.79 2.97 8.67
C ASN A 70 -11.09 4.27 7.91
N ASN A 71 -11.45 5.34 8.62
CA ASN A 71 -11.71 6.64 8.01
C ASN A 71 -10.44 7.23 7.37
N SER A 72 -9.29 7.10 8.03
CA SER A 72 -8.03 7.61 7.49
C SER A 72 -7.55 6.82 6.27
N LEU A 73 -7.64 5.49 6.31
CA LEU A 73 -7.31 4.63 5.17
C LEU A 73 -8.14 5.03 3.95
N LYS A 74 -9.44 5.28 4.14
CA LYS A 74 -10.33 5.69 3.06
C LYS A 74 -10.08 7.11 2.56
N ASN A 75 -10.00 8.09 3.47
CA ASN A 75 -10.05 9.51 3.11
C ASN A 75 -8.67 10.15 2.90
N ASP A 76 -7.63 9.66 3.57
CA ASP A 76 -6.28 10.22 3.49
C ASP A 76 -5.35 9.36 2.63
N PHE A 77 -5.52 8.03 2.66
CA PHE A 77 -4.69 7.11 1.86
C PHE A 77 -5.39 6.61 0.58
N ASP A 78 -6.59 7.12 0.29
CA ASP A 78 -7.44 6.78 -0.86
C ASP A 78 -7.75 5.28 -1.00
N ILE A 79 -7.74 4.51 0.09
CA ILE A 79 -7.92 3.05 0.03
C ILE A 79 -9.41 2.73 -0.16
N ASP A 80 -9.72 1.98 -1.23
CA ASP A 80 -11.10 1.67 -1.61
C ASP A 80 -11.81 0.79 -0.57
N VAL A 81 -11.11 -0.24 -0.08
CA VAL A 81 -11.65 -1.21 0.86
C VAL A 81 -10.62 -1.54 1.93
N SER A 82 -11.03 -1.50 3.20
CA SER A 82 -10.20 -1.97 4.31
C SER A 82 -10.99 -2.90 5.22
N THR A 83 -10.34 -3.95 5.73
CA THR A 83 -10.91 -4.88 6.70
C THR A 83 -9.83 -5.31 7.67
N PHE A 84 -10.09 -5.14 8.96
CA PHE A 84 -9.28 -5.61 10.07
C PHE A 84 -9.71 -7.03 10.43
N ILE A 85 -8.82 -8.00 10.28
CA ILE A 85 -9.01 -9.37 10.74
C ILE A 85 -8.28 -9.47 12.08
N LEU A 86 -9.03 -9.65 13.16
CA LEU A 86 -8.56 -9.53 14.54
C LEU A 86 -8.76 -10.85 15.28
N PHE A 87 -7.76 -11.26 16.07
CA PHE A 87 -7.82 -12.51 16.81
C PHE A 87 -8.60 -12.36 18.12
N ASN A 88 -9.68 -13.11 18.28
CA ASN A 88 -10.65 -12.94 19.37
C ASN A 88 -10.08 -13.28 20.76
N GLU A 89 -8.94 -13.98 20.83
CA GLU A 89 -8.26 -14.35 22.06
C GLU A 89 -7.59 -13.15 22.76
N ILE A 90 -7.47 -12.01 22.07
CA ILE A 90 -6.82 -10.81 22.57
C ILE A 90 -7.75 -10.03 23.50
N LYS A 91 -7.29 -9.78 24.73
CA LYS A 91 -8.06 -9.10 25.79
C LYS A 91 -8.59 -7.73 25.35
N ALA A 92 -7.80 -6.96 24.61
CA ALA A 92 -8.18 -5.63 24.10
C ALA A 92 -9.42 -5.66 23.20
N TYR A 93 -9.77 -6.81 22.61
CA TYR A 93 -10.89 -6.96 21.68
C TYR A 93 -12.16 -7.54 22.32
N LYS A 94 -12.15 -7.88 23.62
CA LYS A 94 -13.31 -8.53 24.28
C LYS A 94 -14.63 -7.77 24.13
N ASN A 95 -14.58 -6.44 24.10
CA ASN A 95 -15.76 -5.57 23.97
C ASN A 95 -15.97 -5.06 22.53
N LEU A 96 -15.21 -5.57 21.57
CA LEU A 96 -15.33 -5.17 20.17
C LEU A 96 -16.39 -6.02 19.49
N THR A 97 -17.30 -5.38 18.76
CA THR A 97 -18.28 -6.07 17.91
C THR A 97 -17.78 -6.07 16.48
N ALA A 98 -17.88 -7.21 15.79
CA ALA A 98 -17.60 -7.29 14.36
C ALA A 98 -18.54 -6.37 13.58
N ASN A 99 -18.02 -5.72 12.54
CA ASN A 99 -18.75 -4.75 11.73
C ASN A 99 -18.30 -4.81 10.26
N ASN A 100 -18.62 -3.79 9.47
CA ASN A 100 -18.32 -3.78 8.04
C ASN A 100 -16.82 -3.76 7.69
N PHE A 101 -15.96 -3.37 8.63
CA PHE A 101 -14.52 -3.27 8.46
C PHE A 101 -13.75 -3.99 9.57
N THR A 102 -14.39 -4.65 10.54
CA THR A 102 -13.73 -5.48 11.56
C THR A 102 -14.32 -6.89 11.56
N LYS A 103 -13.46 -7.89 11.57
CA LYS A 103 -13.80 -9.30 11.72
C LYS A 103 -13.05 -9.88 12.89
N LEU A 104 -13.76 -10.60 13.75
CA LEU A 104 -13.17 -11.34 14.87
C LEU A 104 -13.13 -12.81 14.47
N VAL A 105 -11.93 -13.39 14.53
CA VAL A 105 -11.66 -14.77 14.10
C VAL A 105 -10.81 -15.43 15.18
N SER A 106 -10.94 -16.74 15.37
CA SER A 106 -10.00 -17.46 16.24
C SER A 106 -8.67 -17.66 15.52
N ASN A 107 -7.56 -17.58 16.24
CA ASN A 107 -6.23 -17.81 15.66
C ASN A 107 -6.08 -19.21 15.02
N ASN A 108 -6.90 -20.19 15.44
CA ASN A 108 -6.90 -21.56 14.92
C ASN A 108 -7.98 -21.84 13.87
N ASP A 109 -8.60 -20.80 13.30
CA ASP A 109 -9.64 -20.97 12.27
C ASP A 109 -9.05 -21.61 10.99
N LYS A 110 -9.78 -22.57 10.40
CA LYS A 110 -9.40 -23.24 9.15
C LYS A 110 -9.34 -22.25 7.98
N ASP A 111 -10.12 -21.18 8.04
CA ASP A 111 -10.11 -20.13 7.02
C ASP A 111 -8.79 -19.34 6.99
N LEU A 112 -7.95 -19.45 8.03
CA LEU A 112 -6.62 -18.84 8.09
C LEU A 112 -5.51 -19.68 7.43
N GLU A 113 -5.78 -20.94 7.07
CA GLU A 113 -4.79 -21.82 6.41
C GLU A 113 -4.09 -21.16 5.20
N PRO A 114 -4.78 -20.49 4.26
CA PRO A 114 -4.14 -19.85 3.10
C PRO A 114 -3.21 -18.68 3.49
N PHE A 115 -3.34 -18.17 4.72
CA PHE A 115 -2.62 -17.00 5.21
C PHE A 115 -1.48 -17.36 6.18
N LYS A 116 -1.33 -18.63 6.61
CA LYS A 116 -0.30 -19.06 7.57
C LYS A 116 1.12 -18.60 7.23
N LYS A 117 1.53 -18.72 5.96
CA LYS A 117 2.86 -18.27 5.49
C LYS A 117 3.07 -16.76 5.64
N PHE A 118 2.00 -15.99 5.54
CA PHE A 118 2.01 -14.55 5.76
C PHE A 118 1.98 -14.24 7.26
N LEU A 119 1.12 -14.90 8.04
CA LEU A 119 1.01 -14.70 9.47
C LEU A 119 2.33 -14.96 10.21
N SER A 120 3.08 -15.98 9.78
CA SER A 120 4.39 -16.29 10.35
C SER A 120 5.50 -15.28 9.99
N LYS A 121 5.21 -14.32 9.11
CA LYS A 121 6.16 -13.29 8.65
C LYS A 121 5.67 -11.92 9.09
N ASN A 122 6.62 -11.00 9.28
CA ASN A 122 6.29 -9.60 9.59
C ASN A 122 6.42 -8.70 8.36
N ILE A 123 6.12 -9.23 7.18
CA ILE A 123 6.31 -8.56 5.89
C ILE A 123 4.94 -8.43 5.21
N PRO A 124 4.55 -7.24 4.73
CA PRO A 124 3.30 -7.08 4.00
C PRO A 124 3.31 -7.92 2.73
N TYR A 125 2.15 -8.46 2.39
CA TYR A 125 1.94 -9.17 1.12
C TYR A 125 1.19 -8.25 0.17
N CYS A 126 1.70 -8.01 -1.04
CA CYS A 126 1.01 -7.27 -2.09
C CYS A 126 0.79 -8.17 -3.31
N GLY A 127 -0.39 -8.07 -3.93
CA GLY A 127 -0.67 -8.72 -5.21
C GLY A 127 -2.11 -9.20 -5.33
N ARG A 128 -2.26 -10.40 -5.89
CA ARG A 128 -3.55 -11.02 -6.20
C ARG A 128 -3.71 -12.34 -5.45
N LYS A 129 -4.92 -12.63 -5.01
CA LYS A 129 -5.25 -13.89 -4.33
C LYS A 129 -6.34 -14.67 -5.06
N LYS A 130 -6.67 -15.86 -4.55
CA LYS A 130 -7.79 -16.66 -5.07
C LYS A 130 -9.13 -16.07 -4.64
N LYS A 131 -10.20 -16.29 -5.42
CA LYS A 131 -11.55 -15.80 -5.11
C LYS A 131 -12.06 -16.21 -3.72
N SER A 132 -11.70 -17.42 -3.24
CA SER A 132 -12.03 -17.89 -1.88
C SER A 132 -11.38 -17.04 -0.79
N GLU A 133 -10.16 -16.55 -1.00
CA GLU A 133 -9.45 -15.69 -0.06
C GLU A 133 -10.07 -14.29 -0.02
N TYR A 134 -10.45 -13.71 -1.17
CA TYR A 134 -11.26 -12.49 -1.20
C TYR A 134 -12.57 -12.66 -0.43
N ASN A 135 -13.14 -13.87 -0.46
CA ASN A 135 -14.38 -14.14 0.24
C ASN A 135 -14.26 -14.03 1.75
N PHE A 136 -13.14 -14.51 2.29
CA PHE A 136 -12.78 -14.42 3.69
C PHE A 136 -12.41 -12.99 4.09
N LEU A 137 -11.62 -12.28 3.26
CA LEU A 137 -11.11 -10.96 3.60
C LEU A 137 -12.21 -9.88 3.57
N PHE A 138 -12.96 -9.76 2.47
CA PHE A 138 -13.88 -8.63 2.25
C PHE A 138 -15.36 -9.03 2.29
N ILE A 139 -16.26 -8.04 2.33
CA ILE A 139 -17.72 -8.27 2.33
C ILE A 139 -18.22 -8.52 0.92
N LYS A 140 -19.21 -9.43 0.76
CA LYS A 140 -19.72 -9.94 -0.53
C LYS A 140 -19.99 -8.87 -1.59
N LYS A 141 -20.50 -7.69 -1.20
CA LYS A 141 -20.96 -6.65 -2.14
C LYS A 141 -19.85 -6.01 -2.98
N ILE A 142 -18.60 -5.97 -2.50
CA ILE A 142 -17.51 -5.18 -3.13
C ILE A 142 -16.45 -6.10 -3.78
N LYS A 143 -16.55 -7.42 -3.59
CA LYS A 143 -15.51 -8.39 -3.98
C LYS A 143 -15.18 -8.40 -5.48
N SER A 144 -16.20 -8.24 -6.32
CA SER A 144 -16.03 -8.30 -7.79
C SER A 144 -15.27 -7.11 -8.36
N GLN A 145 -15.13 -6.02 -7.60
CA GLN A 145 -14.47 -4.80 -8.06
C GLN A 145 -12.99 -4.76 -7.66
N ILE A 146 -12.57 -5.52 -6.64
CA ILE A 146 -11.19 -5.50 -6.12
C ILE A 146 -10.26 -6.23 -7.11
N LYS A 147 -9.25 -5.53 -7.63
CA LYS A 147 -8.28 -6.04 -8.60
C LYS A 147 -6.89 -6.30 -8.01
N SER A 148 -6.54 -5.61 -6.93
CA SER A 148 -5.30 -5.79 -6.18
C SER A 148 -5.54 -5.71 -4.68
N ILE A 149 -4.69 -6.38 -3.88
CA ILE A 149 -4.77 -6.37 -2.42
C ILE A 149 -3.40 -6.20 -1.77
N ALA A 150 -3.40 -5.66 -0.55
CA ALA A 150 -2.29 -5.80 0.38
C ALA A 150 -2.76 -6.36 1.73
N LEU A 151 -1.96 -7.25 2.30
CA LEU A 151 -2.12 -7.79 3.65
C LEU A 151 -1.00 -7.27 4.53
N ILE A 152 -1.35 -6.76 5.70
CA ILE A 152 -0.45 -5.99 6.55
C ILE A 152 -0.53 -6.60 7.96
N PRO A 153 0.56 -7.19 8.48
CA PRO A 153 0.53 -7.82 9.80
C PRO A 153 0.28 -6.78 10.88
N LEU A 154 -0.42 -7.10 11.96
CA LEU A 154 -0.54 -6.25 13.15
C LEU A 154 0.17 -6.94 14.32
N GLY A 155 1.17 -6.27 14.90
CA GLY A 155 2.05 -6.87 15.90
C GLY A 155 3.10 -7.82 15.32
N LYS A 156 3.95 -8.36 16.20
CA LYS A 156 5.00 -9.29 15.77
C LYS A 156 4.34 -10.56 15.24
N MET A 157 4.70 -11.00 14.04
CA MET A 157 4.12 -12.21 13.41
C MET A 157 2.59 -12.20 13.42
N SER A 158 1.99 -11.04 13.16
CA SER A 158 0.54 -10.86 13.16
C SER A 158 -0.16 -11.26 14.47
N GLU A 159 0.53 -11.22 15.63
CA GLU A 159 -0.03 -11.64 16.92
C GLU A 159 -1.33 -10.91 17.31
N LEU A 160 -1.57 -9.71 16.75
CA LEU A 160 -2.78 -8.92 16.97
C LEU A 160 -3.85 -9.09 15.89
N GLY A 161 -3.57 -9.91 14.88
CA GLY A 161 -4.32 -10.01 13.63
C GLY A 161 -3.58 -9.35 12.45
N PHE A 162 -4.33 -8.99 11.43
CA PHE A 162 -3.80 -8.33 10.24
C PHE A 162 -4.84 -7.43 9.57
N LEU A 163 -4.37 -6.41 8.85
CA LEU A 163 -5.17 -5.50 8.04
C LEU A 163 -5.12 -5.96 6.58
N ALA A 164 -6.29 -6.18 5.99
CA ALA A 164 -6.44 -6.41 4.56
C ALA A 164 -6.98 -5.15 3.89
N ILE A 165 -6.25 -4.65 2.90
CA ILE A 165 -6.68 -3.54 2.06
C ILE A 165 -6.83 -4.00 0.62
N GLY A 166 -7.82 -3.45 -0.08
CA GLY A 166 -8.13 -3.77 -1.47
C GLY A 166 -8.29 -2.51 -2.29
N SER A 167 -7.93 -2.59 -3.56
CA SER A 167 -8.18 -1.53 -4.53
C SER A 167 -8.82 -2.04 -5.82
N PHE A 168 -9.59 -1.15 -6.45
CA PHE A 168 -10.17 -1.38 -7.78
C PHE A 168 -9.18 -1.20 -8.92
N ASP A 169 -8.01 -0.62 -8.62
CA ASP A 169 -6.87 -0.59 -9.53
C ASP A 169 -6.00 -1.84 -9.36
N GLU A 170 -5.64 -2.46 -10.48
CA GLU A 170 -4.74 -3.61 -10.55
C GLU A 170 -3.30 -3.24 -10.25
N SER A 171 -2.85 -2.05 -10.67
CA SER A 171 -1.45 -1.63 -10.50
C SER A 171 -1.13 -1.15 -9.09
N ARG A 172 -2.14 -0.79 -8.28
CA ARG A 172 -1.91 -0.15 -6.99
C ARG A 172 -1.12 -0.99 -5.99
N PHE A 173 -1.57 -2.22 -5.71
CA PHE A 173 -0.90 -3.13 -4.77
C PHE A 173 -0.15 -4.24 -5.50
N HIS A 174 0.81 -3.84 -6.33
CA HIS A 174 1.69 -4.78 -7.05
C HIS A 174 2.87 -5.25 -6.17
N PRO A 175 3.46 -6.43 -6.44
CA PRO A 175 4.56 -6.97 -5.62
C PRO A 175 5.83 -6.10 -5.56
N GLY A 176 6.02 -5.19 -6.52
CA GLY A 176 7.16 -4.27 -6.56
C GLY A 176 6.92 -2.94 -5.81
N MET A 177 5.74 -2.74 -5.23
CA MET A 177 5.41 -1.54 -4.47
C MET A 177 6.25 -1.47 -3.20
N ARG A 178 6.75 -0.29 -2.83
CA ARG A 178 7.35 -0.08 -1.51
C ARG A 178 6.29 -0.21 -0.43
N THR A 179 6.54 -1.08 0.55
CA THR A 179 5.59 -1.41 1.62
C THR A 179 5.88 -0.68 2.93
N ASP A 180 6.86 0.22 2.96
CA ASP A 180 7.34 0.89 4.18
C ASP A 180 6.23 1.65 4.89
N PHE A 181 5.40 2.39 4.14
CA PHE A 181 4.28 3.12 4.73
C PHE A 181 3.20 2.18 5.31
N LEU A 182 3.01 0.99 4.72
CA LEU A 182 2.08 -0.03 5.26
C LEU A 182 2.59 -0.55 6.60
N LEU A 183 3.90 -0.74 6.73
CA LEU A 183 4.54 -1.10 7.99
C LEU A 183 4.42 0.01 9.04
N HIS A 184 4.59 1.28 8.66
CA HIS A 184 4.38 2.39 9.58
C HIS A 184 2.93 2.44 10.08
N ILE A 185 1.95 2.23 9.20
CA ILE A 185 0.53 2.15 9.59
C ILE A 185 0.33 0.98 10.56
N SER A 186 0.87 -0.20 10.25
CA SER A 186 0.83 -1.36 11.16
C SER A 186 1.38 -1.03 12.53
N GLU A 187 2.55 -0.40 12.59
CA GLU A 187 3.25 -0.09 13.83
C GLU A 187 2.46 0.90 14.69
N LEU A 188 1.89 1.95 14.07
CA LEU A 188 1.04 2.91 14.76
C LEU A 188 -0.21 2.24 15.37
N ILE A 189 -0.88 1.41 14.58
CA ILE A 189 -2.09 0.70 15.01
C ILE A 189 -1.75 -0.27 16.13
N THR A 190 -0.70 -1.07 15.95
CA THR A 190 -0.20 -2.04 16.92
C THR A 190 0.15 -1.37 18.24
N SER A 191 0.92 -0.28 18.19
CA SER A 191 1.33 0.46 19.38
C SER A 191 0.13 1.02 20.11
N LYS A 192 -0.85 1.56 19.37
CA LYS A 192 -2.07 2.08 19.97
C LYS A 192 -2.89 0.97 20.65
N ILE A 193 -3.06 -0.18 20.01
CA ILE A 193 -3.78 -1.32 20.59
C ILE A 193 -3.10 -1.80 21.87
N LYS A 194 -1.77 -1.87 21.89
CA LYS A 194 -1.00 -2.31 23.08
C LYS A 194 -1.04 -1.29 24.24
N SER A 195 -1.34 -0.03 23.95
CA SER A 195 -1.42 1.03 24.97
C SER A 195 -2.79 1.14 25.66
N LEU A 196 -3.82 0.47 25.12
CA LEU A 196 -5.19 0.45 25.63
C LEU A 196 -5.40 -0.73 26.58
#